data_AF-A0A3N0WGD3-F1
#
_entry.id   AF-A0A3N0WGD3-F1
#
_cell.length_a   1.000
_cell.length_b   1.000
_cell.length_c   1.000
_cell.angle_alpha   90.00
_cell.angle_beta   90.00
_cell.angle_gamma   90.00
#
_symmetry.space_group_name_H-M   'P 1'
#
loop_
_entity.id
_entity.type
_entity.pdbx_description
1 polymer ?
#
loop_
_entity_poly.entity_id
_entity_poly.type
_entity_poly.pdbx_seq_one_letter_code
_entity_poly.pdbx_strand_id
1 'polypeptide(L)'
;MESNKVSDRFQKNILLSIVFTVVYIALLVIYNGMNLSDINDSLLILFLVGSAILNTAALFFAFKNYKKIISIILILFNSLGLLSILVFLWMLVS
;
A
#
# COMPACT_ATOMS: atom_id res chain seq x y z
N MET A 1 5.84 33.27 -4.60
CA MET A 1 6.29 32.08 -5.36
C MET A 1 6.51 30.83 -4.50
N GLU A 2 6.59 30.93 -3.17
CA GLU A 2 6.91 29.80 -2.29
C GLU A 2 5.69 28.93 -1.90
N SER A 3 4.50 29.54 -1.79
CA SER A 3 3.22 28.85 -1.55
C SER A 3 2.90 27.82 -2.64
N ASN A 4 3.17 28.15 -3.90
CA ASN A 4 2.92 27.27 -5.05
C ASN A 4 3.81 26.02 -4.98
N LYS A 5 5.07 26.15 -4.53
CA LYS A 5 5.99 25.01 -4.37
C LYS A 5 5.56 24.05 -3.24
N VAL A 6 4.95 24.58 -2.19
CA VAL A 6 4.42 23.75 -1.07
C VAL A 6 3.16 23.01 -1.51
N SER A 7 2.26 23.68 -2.23
CA SER A 7 1.04 23.07 -2.77
C SER A 7 1.34 21.97 -3.81
N ASP A 8 2.33 22.19 -4.67
CA ASP A 8 2.74 21.24 -5.71
C ASP A 8 3.39 19.97 -5.12
N ARG A 9 4.27 20.14 -4.11
CA ARG A 9 4.83 18.99 -3.37
C ARG A 9 3.76 18.20 -2.61
N PHE A 10 2.76 18.89 -2.05
CA PHE A 10 1.62 18.24 -1.41
C PHE A 10 0.86 17.36 -2.42
N GLN A 11 0.47 17.92 -3.56
CA GLN A 11 -0.24 17.20 -4.61
C GLN A 11 0.56 16.01 -5.12
N LYS A 12 1.86 16.19 -5.34
CA LYS A 12 2.75 15.11 -5.79
C LYS A 12 2.84 13.96 -4.78
N ASN A 13 2.99 14.25 -3.49
CA ASN A 13 3.06 13.20 -2.46
C ASN A 13 1.74 12.42 -2.36
N ILE A 14 0.60 13.11 -2.40
CA ILE A 14 -0.71 12.43 -2.38
C ILE A 14 -0.90 11.58 -3.63
N LEU A 15 -0.60 12.12 -4.81
CA LEU A 15 -0.69 11.38 -6.06
C LEU A 15 0.15 10.11 -6.01
N LEU A 16 1.39 10.21 -5.51
CA LEU A 16 2.27 9.06 -5.42
C LEU A 16 1.76 8.01 -4.42
N SER A 17 1.21 8.46 -3.28
CA SER A 17 0.55 7.55 -2.32
C SER A 17 -0.62 6.81 -2.97
N ILE A 18 -1.48 7.52 -3.71
CA ILE A 18 -2.61 6.93 -4.45
C ILE A 18 -2.12 5.92 -5.47
N VAL A 19 -1.08 6.24 -6.25
CA VAL A 19 -0.52 5.31 -7.25
C VAL A 19 -0.06 4.02 -6.58
N PHE A 20 0.69 4.08 -5.48
CA PHE A 20 1.10 2.88 -4.76
C PHE A 20 -0.09 2.09 -4.21
N THR A 21 -1.11 2.76 -3.68
CA THR A 21 -2.34 2.10 -3.22
C THR A 21 -3.09 1.40 -4.36
N VAL A 22 -3.20 2.03 -5.53
CA VAL A 22 -3.86 1.43 -6.70
C VAL A 22 -3.09 0.20 -7.18
N VAL A 23 -1.75 0.28 -7.25
CA VAL A 23 -0.91 -0.87 -7.62
C VAL A 23 -1.06 -2.00 -6.61
N TYR A 24 -1.14 -1.69 -5.31
CA TYR A 24 -1.42 -2.70 -4.28
C TYR A 24 -2.80 -3.35 -4.48
N ILE A 25 -3.84 -2.58 -4.74
CA ILE A 25 -5.19 -3.12 -4.99
C ILE A 25 -5.18 -4.03 -6.23
N ALA A 26 -4.49 -3.63 -7.30
CA ALA A 26 -4.35 -4.45 -8.49
C ALA A 26 -3.64 -5.79 -8.17
N LEU A 27 -2.55 -5.74 -7.39
CA LEU A 27 -1.84 -6.94 -6.93
C LEU A 27 -2.76 -7.85 -6.09
N LEU A 28 -3.55 -7.27 -5.19
CA LEU A 28 -4.52 -7.99 -4.35
C LEU A 28 -5.61 -8.67 -5.18
N VAL A 29 -6.15 -7.99 -6.19
CA VAL A 29 -7.17 -8.55 -7.10
C VAL A 29 -6.60 -9.70 -7.91
N ILE A 30 -5.39 -9.57 -8.44
CA ILE A 30 -4.71 -10.64 -9.18
C ILE A 30 -4.54 -11.87 -8.29
N TYR A 31 -4.04 -11.67 -7.07
CA TYR A 31 -3.79 -12.77 -6.13
C TYR A 31 -5.09 -13.46 -5.69
N ASN A 32 -6.14 -12.69 -5.36
CA ASN A 32 -7.45 -13.25 -5.01
C ASN A 32 -8.17 -13.95 -6.17
N GLY A 33 -7.79 -13.65 -7.42
CA GLY A 33 -8.32 -14.31 -8.61
C GLY A 33 -7.64 -15.64 -8.96
N MET A 34 -6.57 -16.01 -8.26
CA MET A 34 -5.87 -17.28 -8.47
C MET A 34 -6.45 -18.37 -7.57
N ASN A 35 -6.52 -19.61 -8.08
CA ASN A 35 -6.82 -20.75 -7.22
C ASN A 35 -5.65 -21.01 -6.28
N LEU A 36 -5.96 -21.35 -5.03
CA LEU A 36 -4.95 -21.65 -4.00
C LEU A 36 -3.97 -22.76 -4.42
N SER A 37 -4.42 -23.73 -5.23
CA SER A 37 -3.59 -24.82 -5.76
C SER A 37 -2.52 -24.37 -6.75
N ASP A 38 -2.71 -23.19 -7.37
CA ASP A 38 -1.85 -22.68 -8.44
C ASP A 38 -0.82 -21.68 -7.90
N ILE A 39 -0.98 -21.26 -6.64
CA ILE A 39 -0.08 -20.33 -5.96
C ILE A 39 1.11 -21.13 -5.43
N ASN A 40 2.26 -20.99 -6.08
CA ASN A 40 3.52 -21.52 -5.58
C ASN A 40 4.15 -20.57 -4.55
N ASP A 41 5.14 -21.08 -3.81
CA ASP A 41 5.87 -20.33 -2.79
C ASP A 41 6.50 -19.04 -3.33
N SER A 42 6.96 -19.04 -4.57
CA SER A 42 7.58 -17.85 -5.19
C SER A 42 6.58 -16.72 -5.43
N LEU A 43 5.38 -17.04 -5.92
CA LEU A 43 4.29 -16.09 -6.13
C LEU A 43 3.77 -15.55 -4.80
N LEU A 44 3.67 -16.41 -3.78
CA LEU A 44 3.27 -16.03 -2.44
C LEU A 44 4.29 -15.07 -1.80
N ILE A 45 5.59 -15.37 -1.89
CA ILE A 45 6.66 -14.47 -1.42
C ILE A 45 6.60 -13.13 -2.18
N LEU A 46 6.43 -13.16 -3.51
CA LEU A 46 6.31 -11.94 -4.31
C LEU A 46 5.11 -11.11 -3.89
N PHE A 47 3.97 -11.75 -3.63
CA PHE A 47 2.76 -11.08 -3.13
C PHE A 47 3.01 -10.42 -1.77
N LEU A 48 3.62 -11.13 -0.82
CA LEU A 48 3.91 -10.61 0.52
C LEU A 48 4.87 -9.43 0.48
N VAL A 49 6.01 -9.60 -0.19
CA VAL A 49 7.05 -8.56 -0.28
C VAL A 49 6.54 -7.36 -1.07
N GLY A 50 5.87 -7.60 -2.20
CA GLY A 50 5.28 -6.55 -3.03
C GLY A 50 4.23 -5.76 -2.27
N SER A 51 3.30 -6.43 -1.59
CA SER A 51 2.27 -5.78 -0.79
C SER A 51 2.87 -4.97 0.37
N ALA A 52 3.92 -5.50 1.03
CA ALA A 52 4.60 -4.79 2.11
C ALA A 52 5.28 -3.51 1.61
N ILE A 53 6.01 -3.60 0.49
CA ILE A 53 6.70 -2.45 -0.12
C ILE A 53 5.69 -1.39 -0.57
N LEU A 54 4.63 -1.79 -1.27
CA LEU A 54 3.63 -0.86 -1.82
C LEU A 54 2.87 -0.12 -0.71
N ASN A 55 2.39 -0.84 0.31
CA ASN A 55 1.69 -0.21 1.43
C ASN A 55 2.64 0.69 2.25
N THR A 56 3.88 0.27 2.49
CA THR A 56 4.87 1.10 3.20
C THR A 56 5.22 2.37 2.42
N ALA A 57 5.39 2.27 1.11
CA ALA A 57 5.63 3.43 0.24
C ALA A 57 4.42 4.38 0.25
N ALA A 58 3.21 3.84 0.09
CA ALA A 58 1.98 4.62 0.15
C ALA A 58 1.84 5.37 1.49
N LEU A 59 2.14 4.70 2.61
CA LEU A 59 2.17 5.30 3.94
C LEU A 59 3.21 6.40 4.04
N PHE A 60 4.45 6.16 3.61
CA PHE A 60 5.53 7.14 3.67
C PHE A 60 5.14 8.46 2.99
N PHE A 61 4.50 8.40 1.81
CA PHE A 61 4.07 9.60 1.11
C PHE A 61 2.81 10.24 1.71
N ALA A 62 1.87 9.46 2.24
CA ALA A 62 0.68 9.99 2.92
C ALA A 62 1.04 10.69 4.25
N PHE A 63 1.97 10.12 5.03
CA PHE A 63 2.41 10.68 6.31
C PHE A 63 3.03 12.07 6.19
N LYS A 64 3.69 12.38 5.07
CA LYS A 64 4.22 13.73 4.80
C LYS A 64 3.14 14.82 4.82
N ASN A 65 1.87 14.44 4.70
CA ASN A 65 0.75 15.36 4.67
C ASN A 65 -0.38 14.95 5.64
N TYR A 66 -0.06 14.32 6.78
CA TYR A 66 -1.02 13.74 7.73
C TYR A 66 -2.09 14.71 8.27
N LYS A 67 -1.86 16.03 8.19
CA LYS A 67 -2.83 17.06 8.60
C LYS A 67 -4.04 17.20 7.65
N LYS A 68 -4.06 16.47 6.53
CA LYS A 68 -5.13 16.51 5.54
C LYS A 68 -5.95 15.23 5.61
N ILE A 69 -7.27 15.39 5.53
CA ILE A 69 -8.25 14.29 5.65
C ILE A 69 -7.94 13.17 4.65
N ILE A 70 -7.65 13.51 3.38
CA ILE A 70 -7.32 12.53 2.35
C ILE A 70 -6.07 11.70 2.70
N SER A 71 -5.06 12.32 3.32
CA SER A 71 -3.86 11.61 3.76
C SER A 71 -4.18 10.66 4.92
N ILE A 72 -5.06 11.06 5.85
CA ILE A 72 -5.49 10.21 6.96
C ILE A 72 -6.21 8.98 6.43
N ILE A 73 -7.10 9.15 5.45
CA ILE A 73 -7.80 8.03 4.79
C ILE A 73 -6.80 7.06 4.15
N LEU A 74 -5.82 7.59 3.40
CA LEU A 74 -4.76 6.78 2.79
C LEU A 74 -3.92 6.06 3.85
N ILE A 75 -3.59 6.71 4.96
CA ILE A 75 -2.85 6.08 6.06
C ILE A 75 -3.63 4.91 6.65
N LEU A 76 -4.92 5.12 6.98
CA LEU A 76 -5.74 4.06 7.54
C LEU A 76 -5.87 2.87 6.58
N PHE A 77 -6.13 3.14 5.29
CA PHE A 77 -6.29 2.09 4.29
C PHE A 77 -5.02 1.25 4.10
N ASN A 78 -3.86 1.88 3.91
CA ASN A 78 -2.60 1.15 3.71
C ASN A 78 -2.09 0.51 5.01
N SER A 79 -2.45 1.04 6.19
CA SER A 79 -2.15 0.39 7.46
C SER A 79 -2.95 -0.89 7.65
N LEU A 80 -4.24 -0.90 7.27
CA LEU A 80 -5.05 -2.12 7.23
C LEU A 80 -4.49 -3.14 6.23
N GLY A 81 -3.99 -2.68 5.08
CA GLY A 81 -3.28 -3.53 4.12
C GLY A 81 -2.01 -4.16 4.68
N LEU A 82 -1.22 -3.45 5.50
CA LEU A 82 -0.07 -4.07 6.20
C LEU A 82 -0.52 -5.05 7.28
N LEU A 83 -1.60 -4.73 8.00
CA LEU A 83 -2.12 -5.59 9.05
C LEU A 83 -2.61 -6.94 8.48
N SER A 84 -3.27 -6.93 7.31
CA SER A 84 -3.69 -8.18 6.66
C SER A 84 -2.50 -9.06 6.26
N ILE A 85 -1.40 -8.47 5.77
CA ILE A 85 -0.16 -9.20 5.48
C ILE A 85 0.40 -9.84 6.75
N LEU A 86 0.41 -9.11 7.87
CA LEU A 86 0.89 -9.63 9.16
C LEU A 86 0.06 -10.82 9.65
N VAL A 87 -1.27 -10.72 9.56
CA VAL A 87 -2.18 -11.81 9.92
C VAL A 87 -1.92 -13.04 9.04
N PHE A 88 -1.75 -12.84 7.73
CA PHE A 88 -1.46 -13.92 6.80
C PHE A 88 -0.11 -14.60 7.09
N LEU A 89 0.93 -13.81 7.38
CA LEU A 89 2.24 -14.32 7.82
C LEU A 89 2.15 -15.12 9.11
N TRP A 90 1.37 -14.64 10.08
CA TRP A 90 1.13 -15.38 11.32
C TRP A 90 0.54 -16.76 11.02
N MET A 91 -0.50 -16.83 10.19
CA MET A 91 -1.17 -18.09 9.84
C MET A 91 -0.24 -19.10 9.16
N LEU A 92 0.80 -18.64 8.44
CA LEU A 92 1.78 -19.53 7.80
C LEU A 92 2.83 -20.07 8.78
N VAL A 93 3.09 -19.36 9.88
CA VAL A 93 4.13 -19.72 10.85
C VAL A 93 3.56 -20.49 12.05
N SER A 94 2.25 -20.35 12.33
CA SER A 94 1.52 -21.08 13.38
C SER A 94 1.09 -22.47 12.96
#